data_AF-A0A523MPG1-F1
#
_entry.id   AF-A0A523MPG1-F1
#
_cell.length_a   1.000
_cell.length_b   1.000
_cell.length_c   1.000
_cell.angle_alpha   90.00
_cell.angle_beta   90.00
_cell.angle_gamma   90.00
#
_symmetry.space_group_name_H-M   'P 1'
#
loop_
_entity.id
_entity.type
_entity.pdbx_description
1 polymer ?
#
loop_
_entity_poly.entity_id
_entity_poly.type
_entity_poly.pdbx_seq_one_letter_code
_entity_poly.pdbx_strand_id
1 'polypeptide(L)'
;MNLRKVLSANRGEIAVRVARACRELGIRSVAVYSEADRHAPHVSLSDEAVFIGPAEASQSYLDLDRILDACRSTGADAVHPGYGFLAENAEFARRVEAAGLKFVGPPAAAILEMGDKTAARRCMTEAGVPVVPGSHAPHTSVAEALEAAEHTGYPVLLKPAAGGGGKGMRLVKRPSELEKEFEAACREASQAFGDDRVYVERFLENPRHVEVQILADAHGNVHQLGERECSIQRRHQKLIEETPAPNLTTELRKRMGEVACAAARAVDYVGAGTVEFLVQDGDFYFLEMNTRIQVEHTVTELVTGIDLVQWQLRIAAGERLSLPSSAAAPDGHAIECRISGEDPYAGFLPSTGSIRRIDLPGGPGVRWDGGIEPGTEVGLHYDSLLGKLVVHGVTRSDAIARMRRALGELAIDGIRTTIPFHLAVMDEPDFLAGNISVRYVDRHPELTDGTIGWAVDAAVAVAATLEHRSREHATQCSSVLVIQPRNSERSAWQRLFEVDA
;
A
#
# COMPACT_ATOMS: atom_id res chain seq x y z
N MET A 1 21.31 0.03 21.41
CA MET A 1 20.45 -0.40 22.53
C MET A 1 19.30 -1.17 21.91
N ASN A 2 18.93 -2.33 22.46
CA ASN A 2 17.83 -3.10 21.89
C ASN A 2 16.48 -2.44 22.25
N LEU A 3 15.56 -2.31 21.29
CA LEU A 3 14.21 -1.81 21.55
C LEU A 3 13.48 -2.80 22.46
N ARG A 4 12.80 -2.32 23.51
CA ARG A 4 12.04 -3.19 24.43
C ARG A 4 10.54 -2.97 24.30
N LYS A 5 10.12 -1.74 23.97
CA LYS A 5 8.72 -1.38 23.76
C LYS A 5 8.57 -0.39 22.61
N VAL A 6 7.68 -0.69 21.67
CA VAL A 6 7.39 0.15 20.49
C VAL A 6 5.91 0.52 20.49
N LEU A 7 5.63 1.81 20.34
CA LEU A 7 4.27 2.31 20.12
C LEU A 7 4.00 2.42 18.62
N SER A 8 2.91 1.82 18.14
CA SER A 8 2.41 2.01 16.78
C SER A 8 1.50 3.25 16.74
N ALA A 9 1.96 4.34 16.15
CA ALA A 9 1.18 5.58 15.98
C ALA A 9 0.27 5.49 14.75
N ASN A 10 -0.49 4.40 14.66
CA ASN A 10 -1.36 4.06 13.53
C ASN A 10 -2.47 3.11 13.98
N ARG A 11 -3.33 2.70 13.04
CA ARG A 11 -4.50 1.84 13.24
C ARG A 11 -4.58 0.74 12.18
N GLY A 12 -5.59 -0.13 12.29
CA GLY A 12 -5.95 -1.07 11.24
C GLY A 12 -4.84 -2.09 10.93
N GLU A 13 -4.76 -2.52 9.67
CA GLU A 13 -3.89 -3.62 9.26
C GLU A 13 -2.40 -3.34 9.56
N ILE A 14 -1.93 -2.11 9.32
CA ILE A 14 -0.52 -1.79 9.51
C ILE A 14 -0.12 -1.80 10.99
N ALA A 15 -1.01 -1.39 11.89
CA ALA A 15 -0.75 -1.50 13.32
C ALA A 15 -0.72 -2.98 13.77
N VAL A 16 -1.57 -3.84 13.18
CA VAL A 16 -1.50 -5.30 13.38
C VAL A 16 -0.17 -5.85 12.86
N ARG A 17 0.27 -5.43 11.67
CA ARG A 17 1.54 -5.85 11.06
C ARG A 17 2.75 -5.47 11.93
N VAL A 18 2.76 -4.26 12.49
CA VAL A 18 3.81 -3.80 13.42
C VAL A 18 3.77 -4.59 14.72
N ALA A 19 2.60 -4.83 15.31
CA ALA A 19 2.46 -5.63 16.52
C ALA A 19 2.98 -7.06 16.33
N ARG A 20 2.73 -7.69 15.17
CA ARG A 20 3.27 -9.01 14.80
C ARG A 20 4.81 -8.98 14.72
N ALA A 21 5.39 -8.01 14.01
CA ALA A 21 6.85 -7.86 13.92
C ALA A 21 7.50 -7.68 15.29
N CYS A 22 6.91 -6.83 16.14
CA CYS A 22 7.39 -6.62 17.51
C CYS A 22 7.40 -7.94 18.30
N ARG A 23 6.29 -8.68 18.25
CA ARG A 23 6.15 -9.96 18.97
C ARG A 23 7.18 -11.00 18.54
N GLU A 24 7.45 -11.12 17.24
CA GLU A 24 8.46 -12.04 16.69
C GLU A 24 9.89 -11.65 17.09
N LEU A 25 10.16 -10.36 17.27
CA LEU A 25 11.45 -9.83 17.76
C LEU A 25 11.55 -9.81 19.30
N GLY A 26 10.51 -10.22 20.02
CA GLY A 26 10.48 -10.15 21.49
C GLY A 26 10.38 -8.72 22.05
N ILE A 27 9.84 -7.80 21.26
CA ILE A 27 9.59 -6.39 21.61
C ILE A 27 8.12 -6.24 22.02
N ARG A 28 7.85 -5.53 23.11
CA ARG A 28 6.45 -5.25 23.51
C ARG A 28 5.81 -4.20 22.61
N SER A 29 4.57 -4.39 22.22
CA SER A 29 3.82 -3.47 21.37
C SER A 29 2.82 -2.64 22.16
N VAL A 30 2.67 -1.37 21.79
CA VAL A 30 1.62 -0.47 22.28
C VAL A 30 0.77 -0.01 21.11
N ALA A 31 -0.54 -0.23 21.18
CA ALA A 31 -1.51 0.37 20.27
C ALA A 31 -1.98 1.73 20.80
N VAL A 32 -2.31 2.64 19.89
CA VAL A 32 -3.16 3.79 20.18
C VAL A 32 -4.50 3.60 19.47
N TYR A 33 -5.57 4.12 20.06
CA TYR A 33 -6.91 4.01 19.46
C TYR A 33 -7.80 5.21 19.75
N SER A 34 -8.60 5.57 18.75
CA SER A 34 -9.72 6.50 18.89
C SER A 34 -10.98 5.80 19.41
N GLU A 35 -12.04 6.55 19.69
CA GLU A 35 -13.33 6.00 20.10
C GLU A 35 -13.90 5.00 19.08
N ALA A 36 -13.76 5.28 17.79
CA ALA A 36 -14.23 4.43 16.71
C ALA A 36 -13.46 3.10 16.61
N ASP A 37 -12.20 3.07 17.01
CA ASP A 37 -11.34 1.88 16.94
C ASP A 37 -11.25 1.11 18.27
N ARG A 38 -12.11 1.40 19.25
CA ARG A 38 -12.08 0.76 20.58
C ARG A 38 -12.03 -0.77 20.55
N HIS A 39 -12.68 -1.36 19.55
CA HIS A 39 -12.78 -2.81 19.37
C HIS A 39 -11.99 -3.31 18.15
N ALA A 40 -11.10 -2.49 17.60
CA ALA A 40 -10.32 -2.88 16.42
C ALA A 40 -9.26 -3.94 16.78
N PRO A 41 -8.94 -4.87 15.85
CA PRO A 41 -7.95 -5.93 16.08
C PRO A 41 -6.57 -5.44 16.54
N HIS A 42 -6.10 -4.27 16.10
CA HIS A 42 -4.78 -3.78 16.53
C HIS A 42 -4.72 -3.43 18.02
N VAL A 43 -5.87 -3.09 18.62
CA VAL A 43 -6.02 -2.82 20.06
C VAL A 43 -5.89 -4.10 20.87
N SER A 44 -6.58 -5.17 20.45
CA SER A 44 -6.59 -6.44 21.17
C SER A 44 -5.32 -7.27 20.96
N LEU A 45 -4.63 -7.09 19.83
CA LEU A 45 -3.39 -7.82 19.49
C LEU A 45 -2.12 -7.22 20.11
N SER A 46 -2.17 -5.98 20.60
CA SER A 46 -1.02 -5.32 21.22
C SER A 46 -0.93 -5.63 22.71
N ASP A 47 0.27 -5.58 23.30
CA ASP A 47 0.46 -5.87 24.73
C ASP A 47 -0.17 -4.81 25.65
N GLU A 48 -0.29 -3.59 25.15
CA GLU A 48 -0.88 -2.44 25.83
C GLU A 48 -1.62 -1.56 24.81
N ALA A 49 -2.66 -0.85 25.24
CA ALA A 49 -3.39 0.07 24.38
C ALA A 49 -3.77 1.37 25.10
N VAL A 50 -3.64 2.50 24.40
CA VAL A 50 -3.93 3.84 24.94
C VAL A 50 -5.02 4.52 24.13
N PHE A 51 -6.05 5.00 24.82
CA PHE A 51 -7.09 5.83 24.22
C PHE A 51 -6.54 7.22 23.93
N ILE A 52 -6.65 7.67 22.67
CA ILE A 52 -6.12 8.95 22.20
C ILE A 52 -7.19 9.91 21.69
N GLY A 53 -8.49 9.63 21.86
CA GLY A 53 -9.52 10.63 21.57
C GLY A 53 -10.72 10.19 20.76
N PRO A 54 -11.54 11.16 20.33
CA PRO A 54 -12.72 10.89 19.51
C PRO A 54 -12.33 10.39 18.11
N ALA A 55 -13.33 9.96 17.33
CA ALA A 55 -13.11 9.36 16.02
C ALA A 55 -12.42 10.29 14.99
N GLU A 56 -12.58 11.61 15.11
CA GLU A 56 -11.96 12.57 14.19
C GLU A 56 -10.43 12.47 14.25
N ALA A 57 -9.79 12.19 13.11
CA ALA A 57 -8.35 11.96 13.05
C ALA A 57 -7.53 13.17 13.54
N SER A 58 -7.98 14.40 13.25
CA SER A 58 -7.37 15.67 13.69
C SER A 58 -7.30 15.80 15.21
N GLN A 59 -8.19 15.12 15.94
CA GLN A 59 -8.31 15.14 17.41
C GLN A 59 -7.79 13.84 18.04
N SER A 60 -7.24 12.92 17.23
CA SER A 60 -6.74 11.61 17.66
C SER A 60 -5.42 11.26 16.96
N TYR A 61 -5.45 10.50 15.86
CA TYR A 61 -4.25 9.96 15.20
C TYR A 61 -3.31 11.02 14.60
N LEU A 62 -3.80 12.24 14.35
CA LEU A 62 -3.02 13.38 13.86
C LEU A 62 -2.63 14.36 14.99
N ASP A 63 -3.02 14.10 16.23
CA ASP A 63 -2.68 14.94 17.38
C ASP A 63 -1.31 14.50 17.94
N LEU A 64 -0.28 15.28 17.59
CA LEU A 64 1.11 15.00 17.98
C LEU A 64 1.28 14.91 19.51
N ASP A 65 0.57 15.76 20.27
CA ASP A 65 0.71 15.81 21.72
C ASP A 65 0.16 14.55 22.37
N ARG A 66 -1.01 14.09 21.92
CA ARG A 66 -1.62 12.85 22.42
C ARG A 66 -0.78 11.62 22.15
N ILE A 67 -0.17 11.53 20.97
CA ILE A 67 0.72 10.41 20.64
C ILE A 67 1.98 10.44 21.51
N LEU A 68 2.59 11.61 21.72
CA LEU A 68 3.76 11.75 22.58
C LEU A 68 3.44 11.48 24.06
N ASP A 69 2.27 11.88 24.53
CA ASP A 69 1.79 11.56 25.88
C ASP A 69 1.53 10.06 26.06
N ALA A 70 0.99 9.38 25.05
CA ALA A 70 0.88 7.92 25.03
C ALA A 70 2.25 7.23 25.08
N CYS A 71 3.26 7.77 24.38
CA CYS A 71 4.62 7.24 24.47
C CYS A 71 5.20 7.38 25.88
N ARG A 72 5.01 8.54 26.51
CA ARG A 72 5.48 8.82 27.87
C ARG A 72 4.80 7.95 28.93
N SER A 73 3.47 7.81 28.85
CA SER A 73 2.70 7.06 29.85
C SER A 73 3.01 5.56 29.83
N THR A 74 3.30 5.01 28.65
CA THR A 74 3.61 3.58 28.47
C THR A 74 5.10 3.27 28.60
N GLY A 75 5.96 4.30 28.55
CA GLY A 75 7.42 4.12 28.55
C GLY A 75 7.93 3.41 27.29
N ALA A 76 7.35 3.75 26.12
CA ALA A 76 7.84 3.27 24.85
C ALA A 76 9.28 3.78 24.60
N ASP A 77 10.12 2.97 23.95
CA ASP A 77 11.47 3.36 23.53
C ASP A 77 11.46 3.96 22.10
N ALA A 78 10.44 3.62 21.30
CA ALA A 78 10.32 4.00 19.90
C ALA A 78 8.87 4.14 19.44
N VAL A 79 8.67 4.87 18.35
CA VAL A 79 7.38 5.06 17.68
C VAL A 79 7.49 4.58 16.24
N HIS A 80 6.66 3.61 15.87
CA HIS A 80 6.46 3.19 14.49
C HIS A 80 5.24 3.90 13.91
N PRO A 81 5.40 4.77 12.89
CA PRO A 81 4.27 5.55 12.39
C PRO A 81 3.43 4.79 11.36
N GLY A 82 3.89 3.63 10.87
CA GLY A 82 3.20 2.88 9.82
C GLY A 82 3.23 3.66 8.50
N TYR A 83 2.06 3.81 7.88
CA TYR A 83 1.88 4.66 6.69
C TYR A 83 0.66 5.57 6.84
N GLY A 84 0.61 6.66 6.07
CA GLY A 84 -0.41 7.70 6.27
C GLY A 84 -0.26 8.40 7.64
N PHE A 85 -1.29 9.11 8.07
CA PHE A 85 -1.30 9.91 9.31
C PHE A 85 -0.02 10.76 9.48
N LEU A 86 0.80 10.45 10.49
CA LEU A 86 1.99 11.19 10.86
C LEU A 86 3.29 10.59 10.29
N ALA A 87 3.22 9.55 9.45
CA ALA A 87 4.39 8.85 8.94
C ALA A 87 5.31 9.69 8.07
N GLU A 88 4.77 10.70 7.39
CA GLU A 88 5.52 11.66 6.56
C GLU A 88 5.46 13.07 7.16
N ASN A 89 5.24 13.18 8.47
CA ASN A 89 5.22 14.45 9.18
C ASN A 89 6.59 14.73 9.81
N ALA A 90 7.37 15.63 9.19
CA ALA A 90 8.71 15.99 9.64
C ALA A 90 8.74 16.63 11.04
N GLU A 91 7.68 17.36 11.43
CA GLU A 91 7.55 17.91 12.79
C GLU A 91 7.40 16.80 13.82
N PHE A 92 6.55 15.81 13.53
CA PHE A 92 6.33 14.68 14.42
C PHE A 92 7.62 13.88 14.64
N ALA A 93 8.34 13.52 13.56
CA ALA A 93 9.63 12.84 13.66
C ALA A 93 10.61 13.61 14.55
N ARG A 94 10.74 14.93 14.36
CA ARG A 94 11.60 15.80 15.16
C ARG A 94 11.21 15.82 16.64
N ARG A 95 9.89 15.88 16.93
CA ARG A 95 9.39 15.89 18.32
C ARG A 95 9.56 14.55 19.02
N VAL A 96 9.43 13.44 18.30
CA VAL A 96 9.73 12.09 18.81
C VAL A 96 11.19 12.00 19.22
N GLU A 97 12.12 12.42 18.36
CA GLU A 97 13.55 12.43 18.67
C GLU A 97 13.90 13.38 19.82
N ALA A 98 13.32 14.58 19.85
CA ALA A 98 13.50 15.54 20.94
C ALA A 98 12.96 15.05 22.29
N ALA A 99 11.98 14.13 22.28
CA ALA A 99 11.47 13.45 23.47
C ALA A 99 12.36 12.28 23.93
N GLY A 100 13.48 12.00 23.24
CA GLY A 100 14.40 10.90 23.55
C GLY A 100 13.94 9.53 23.04
N LEU A 101 12.90 9.50 22.18
CA LEU A 101 12.37 8.28 21.56
C LEU A 101 13.03 8.05 20.20
N LYS A 102 13.03 6.80 19.72
CA LYS A 102 13.40 6.50 18.33
C LYS A 102 12.19 6.66 17.42
N PHE A 103 12.31 7.48 16.38
CA PHE A 103 11.38 7.44 15.26
C PHE A 103 11.76 6.28 14.33
N VAL A 104 10.84 5.34 14.10
CA VAL A 104 11.10 4.19 13.20
C VAL A 104 10.80 4.61 11.76
N GLY A 105 11.75 5.34 11.17
CA GLY A 105 11.66 5.91 9.84
C GLY A 105 12.89 6.78 9.53
N PRO A 106 12.87 7.52 8.41
CA PRO A 106 13.98 8.38 8.03
C PRO A 106 14.08 9.63 8.93
N PRO A 107 15.23 10.33 8.91
CA PRO A 107 15.40 11.58 9.65
C PRO A 107 14.38 12.65 9.20
N ALA A 108 13.99 13.53 10.13
CA ALA A 108 13.03 14.60 9.83
C ALA A 108 13.43 15.50 8.64
N ALA A 109 14.73 15.68 8.40
CA ALA A 109 15.24 16.44 7.26
C ALA A 109 14.93 15.75 5.91
N ALA A 110 15.08 14.42 5.84
CA ALA A 110 14.75 13.64 4.64
C ALA A 110 13.24 13.67 4.36
N ILE A 111 12.41 13.56 5.40
CA ILE A 111 10.94 13.68 5.29
C ILE A 111 10.57 15.07 4.75
N LEU A 112 11.20 16.13 5.26
CA LEU A 112 10.93 17.50 4.82
C LEU A 112 11.35 17.74 3.37
N GLU A 113 12.56 17.34 2.99
CA GLU A 113 13.09 17.53 1.64
C GLU A 113 12.26 16.78 0.60
N MET A 114 11.89 15.53 0.89
CA MET A 114 11.11 14.70 -0.04
C MET A 114 9.60 14.99 -0.02
N GLY A 115 9.09 15.60 1.06
CA GLY A 115 7.70 16.05 1.14
C GLY A 115 7.40 17.32 0.33
N ASP A 116 8.42 18.13 0.02
CA ASP A 116 8.30 19.28 -0.87
C ASP A 116 8.63 18.87 -2.31
N LYS A 117 7.65 18.95 -3.22
CA LYS A 117 7.81 18.53 -4.61
C LYS A 117 8.92 19.26 -5.37
N THR A 118 9.09 20.55 -5.11
CA THR A 118 10.10 21.36 -5.80
C THR A 118 11.49 21.06 -5.25
N ALA A 119 11.61 20.94 -3.94
CA ALA A 119 12.86 20.55 -3.28
C ALA A 119 13.28 19.14 -3.68
N ALA A 120 12.36 18.17 -3.58
CA ALA A 120 12.54 16.79 -4.03
C ALA A 120 13.01 16.73 -5.49
N ARG A 121 12.32 17.39 -6.42
CA ARG A 121 12.71 17.37 -7.84
C ARG A 121 14.11 17.95 -8.07
N ARG A 122 14.46 19.05 -7.40
CA ARG A 122 15.80 19.64 -7.47
C ARG A 122 16.86 18.68 -6.93
N CYS A 123 16.65 18.15 -5.73
CA CYS A 123 17.54 17.17 -5.09
C CYS A 123 17.74 15.94 -5.99
N MET A 124 16.66 15.38 -6.54
CA MET A 124 16.71 14.24 -7.45
C MET A 124 17.49 14.56 -8.74
N THR A 125 17.27 15.74 -9.32
CA THR A 125 18.02 16.18 -10.52
C THR A 125 19.52 16.29 -10.22
N GLU A 126 19.90 16.88 -9.09
CA GLU A 126 21.29 17.00 -8.64
C GLU A 126 21.92 15.62 -8.35
N ALA A 127 21.13 14.66 -7.88
CA ALA A 127 21.51 13.27 -7.66
C ALA A 127 21.60 12.43 -8.95
N GLY A 128 21.33 13.02 -10.13
CA GLY A 128 21.34 12.32 -11.41
C GLY A 128 20.14 11.38 -11.63
N VAL A 129 19.08 11.54 -10.85
CA VAL A 129 17.82 10.80 -10.99
C VAL A 129 17.03 11.44 -12.13
N PRO A 130 16.62 10.68 -13.17
CA PRO A 130 15.84 11.23 -14.28
C PRO A 130 14.51 11.78 -13.77
N VAL A 131 14.18 13.03 -14.09
CA VAL A 131 12.88 13.67 -13.81
C VAL A 131 12.13 13.87 -15.12
N VAL A 132 10.80 14.02 -15.07
CA VAL A 132 10.01 14.27 -16.28
C VAL A 132 10.55 15.52 -16.98
N PRO A 133 10.86 15.46 -18.30
CA PRO A 133 11.35 16.61 -19.06
C PRO A 133 10.37 17.76 -18.95
N GLY A 134 10.88 18.97 -18.74
CA GLY A 134 10.04 20.14 -18.52
C GLY A 134 10.83 21.31 -17.96
N SER A 135 10.10 22.35 -17.60
CA SER A 135 10.63 23.55 -16.95
C SER A 135 11.21 23.25 -15.57
N HIS A 136 12.40 23.77 -15.27
CA HIS A 136 13.03 23.64 -13.96
C HIS A 136 12.44 24.60 -12.90
N ALA A 137 11.91 25.73 -13.33
CA ALA A 137 11.28 26.74 -12.48
C ALA A 137 9.84 26.96 -12.93
N PRO A 138 8.93 27.28 -12.01
CA PRO A 138 7.54 27.52 -12.38
C PRO A 138 7.41 28.91 -13.01
N HIS A 139 6.51 29.02 -13.98
CA HIS A 139 6.31 30.22 -14.78
C HIS A 139 5.16 31.06 -14.25
N THR A 140 5.25 32.37 -14.43
CA THR A 140 4.17 33.33 -14.14
C THR A 140 3.68 34.06 -15.40
N SER A 141 4.33 33.84 -16.54
CA SER A 141 3.96 34.44 -17.81
C SER A 141 3.74 33.41 -18.92
N VAL A 142 2.80 33.72 -19.82
CA VAL A 142 2.51 32.89 -21.00
C VAL A 142 3.74 32.77 -21.90
N ALA A 143 4.56 33.83 -22.02
CA ALA A 143 5.76 33.83 -22.87
C ALA A 143 6.80 32.80 -22.40
N GLU A 144 7.08 32.74 -21.10
CA GLU A 144 8.01 31.75 -20.54
C GLU A 144 7.45 30.32 -20.69
N ALA A 145 6.14 30.14 -20.52
CA ALA A 145 5.49 28.85 -20.69
C ALA A 145 5.52 28.36 -22.16
N LEU A 146 5.41 29.27 -23.13
CA LEU A 146 5.54 28.97 -24.56
C LEU A 146 6.94 28.45 -24.88
N GLU A 147 7.98 29.18 -24.45
CA GLU A 147 9.37 28.77 -24.67
C GLU A 147 9.67 27.40 -24.04
N ALA A 148 9.21 27.19 -22.80
CA ALA A 148 9.37 25.91 -22.12
C ALA A 148 8.63 24.76 -22.83
N ALA A 149 7.42 25.00 -23.34
CA ALA A 149 6.63 24.00 -24.05
C ALA A 149 7.23 23.65 -25.42
N GLU A 150 7.78 24.64 -26.14
CA GLU A 150 8.50 24.42 -27.39
C GLU A 150 9.77 23.59 -27.18
N HIS A 151 10.53 23.88 -26.11
CA HIS A 151 11.72 23.11 -25.76
C HIS A 151 11.39 21.67 -25.33
N THR A 152 10.30 21.50 -24.57
CA THR A 152 9.87 20.18 -24.06
C THR A 152 9.25 19.32 -25.17
N GLY A 153 8.55 19.94 -26.12
CA GLY A 153 7.79 19.27 -27.17
C GLY A 153 6.39 18.87 -26.72
N TYR A 154 5.40 19.12 -27.59
CA TYR A 154 4.00 18.77 -27.33
C TYR A 154 3.72 17.27 -27.55
N PRO A 155 2.73 16.68 -26.84
CA PRO A 155 1.86 17.32 -25.83
C PRO A 155 2.58 17.59 -24.50
N VAL A 156 2.20 18.69 -23.84
CA VAL A 156 2.70 19.08 -22.50
C VAL A 156 1.58 19.13 -21.47
N LEU A 157 1.93 18.94 -20.22
CA LEU A 157 1.06 19.07 -19.06
C LEU A 157 1.48 20.30 -18.26
N LEU A 158 0.53 21.19 -18.04
CA LEU A 158 0.64 22.32 -17.13
C LEU A 158 0.30 21.85 -15.71
N LYS A 159 1.18 22.08 -14.73
CA LYS A 159 1.00 21.62 -13.34
C LYS A 159 1.20 22.77 -12.34
N PRO A 160 0.28 23.00 -11.40
CA PRO A 160 0.46 24.00 -10.35
C PRO A 160 1.67 23.69 -9.47
N ALA A 161 2.42 24.72 -9.08
CA ALA A 161 3.63 24.55 -8.26
C ALA A 161 3.32 24.08 -6.83
N ALA A 162 2.26 24.61 -6.22
CA ALA A 162 1.79 24.23 -4.88
C ALA A 162 0.74 23.10 -4.90
N GLY A 163 0.47 22.50 -6.06
CA GLY A 163 -0.66 21.57 -6.24
C GLY A 163 -0.36 20.10 -5.95
N GLY A 164 -1.40 19.34 -5.58
CA GLY A 164 -1.37 17.89 -5.38
C GLY A 164 -2.69 17.21 -5.78
N GLY A 165 -2.65 15.89 -5.98
CA GLY A 165 -3.86 15.10 -6.31
C GLY A 165 -4.51 15.43 -7.65
N GLY A 166 -3.73 15.93 -8.62
CA GLY A 166 -4.17 16.18 -9.98
C GLY A 166 -5.07 17.42 -10.22
N LYS A 167 -5.39 18.18 -9.18
CA LYS A 167 -6.12 19.46 -9.30
C LYS A 167 -5.28 20.53 -9.99
N GLY A 168 -5.89 21.30 -10.89
CA GLY A 168 -5.21 22.35 -11.66
C GLY A 168 -4.28 21.86 -12.79
N MET A 169 -4.22 20.56 -13.07
CA MET A 169 -3.41 20.05 -14.19
C MET A 169 -4.14 20.22 -15.52
N ARG A 170 -3.47 20.74 -16.55
CA ARG A 170 -4.08 20.97 -17.87
C ARG A 170 -3.21 20.43 -19.00
N LEU A 171 -3.81 19.59 -19.85
CA LEU A 171 -3.16 19.04 -21.02
C LEU A 171 -3.22 20.04 -22.18
N VAL A 172 -2.07 20.35 -22.75
CA VAL A 172 -1.94 21.18 -23.94
C VAL A 172 -1.39 20.32 -25.07
N LYS A 173 -2.19 20.09 -26.11
CA LYS A 173 -1.79 19.19 -27.21
C LYS A 173 -1.07 19.94 -28.32
N ARG A 174 -1.32 21.24 -28.48
CA ARG A 174 -0.77 22.08 -29.55
C ARG A 174 -0.46 23.50 -29.04
N PRO A 175 0.49 24.22 -29.66
CA PRO A 175 0.86 25.58 -29.26
C PRO A 175 -0.32 26.55 -29.14
N SER A 176 -1.30 26.46 -30.05
CA SER A 176 -2.48 27.34 -30.07
C SER A 176 -3.39 27.22 -28.83
N GLU A 177 -3.22 26.17 -28.03
CA GLU A 177 -4.02 25.93 -26.82
C GLU A 177 -3.33 26.48 -25.56
N LEU A 178 -2.03 26.77 -25.60
CA LEU A 178 -1.22 26.99 -24.40
C LEU A 178 -1.65 28.24 -23.62
N GLU A 179 -1.81 29.39 -24.28
CA GLU A 179 -2.16 30.65 -23.61
C GLU A 179 -3.43 30.52 -22.77
N LYS A 180 -4.51 30.01 -23.39
CA LYS A 180 -5.80 29.78 -22.73
C LYS A 180 -5.67 28.83 -21.54
N GLU A 181 -5.00 27.68 -21.73
CA GLU A 181 -4.90 26.67 -20.68
C GLU A 181 -3.94 27.10 -19.56
N PHE A 182 -2.89 27.87 -19.87
CA PHE A 182 -1.98 28.44 -18.88
C PHE A 182 -2.69 29.41 -17.94
N GLU A 183 -3.41 30.39 -18.48
CA GLU A 183 -4.17 31.32 -17.65
C GLU A 183 -5.23 30.60 -16.79
N ALA A 184 -5.84 29.54 -17.34
CA ALA A 184 -6.80 28.74 -16.60
C ALA A 184 -6.12 27.94 -15.47
N ALA A 185 -4.94 27.39 -15.71
CA ALA A 185 -4.13 26.72 -14.69
C ALA A 185 -3.74 27.69 -13.56
N CYS A 186 -3.24 28.89 -13.89
CA CYS A 186 -2.87 29.91 -12.91
C CYS A 186 -4.06 30.33 -12.03
N ARG A 187 -5.24 30.57 -12.63
CA ARG A 187 -6.45 30.93 -11.87
C ARG A 187 -6.89 29.82 -10.92
N GLU A 188 -6.89 28.57 -11.39
CA GLU A 188 -7.26 27.41 -10.58
C GLU A 188 -6.25 27.18 -9.45
N ALA A 189 -4.96 27.31 -9.74
CA ALA A 189 -3.88 27.19 -8.77
C ALA A 189 -3.98 28.28 -7.68
N SER A 190 -4.20 29.53 -8.07
CA SER A 190 -4.40 30.65 -7.16
C SER A 190 -5.60 30.44 -6.23
N GLN A 191 -6.74 30.00 -6.79
CA GLN A 191 -7.95 29.76 -6.01
C GLN A 191 -7.83 28.55 -5.06
N ALA A 192 -7.16 27.49 -5.51
CA ALA A 192 -7.05 26.26 -4.74
C ALA A 192 -5.93 26.28 -3.71
N PHE A 193 -4.81 26.95 -4.01
CA PHE A 193 -3.56 26.84 -3.26
C PHE A 193 -2.94 28.18 -2.86
N GLY A 194 -3.50 29.31 -3.29
CA GLY A 194 -2.94 30.64 -3.02
C GLY A 194 -1.61 30.92 -3.76
N ASP A 195 -1.26 30.08 -4.74
CA ASP A 195 -0.05 30.14 -5.54
C ASP A 195 -0.44 29.97 -7.02
N ASP A 196 -0.15 30.97 -7.84
CA ASP A 196 -0.54 31.02 -9.26
C ASP A 196 0.54 30.48 -10.22
N ARG A 197 1.68 30.01 -9.69
CA ARG A 197 2.81 29.56 -10.50
C ARG A 197 2.57 28.16 -11.08
N VAL A 198 2.98 27.94 -12.33
CA VAL A 198 2.71 26.71 -13.10
C VAL A 198 3.97 26.19 -13.80
N TYR A 199 4.21 24.88 -13.72
CA TYR A 199 5.26 24.16 -14.45
C TYR A 199 4.75 23.62 -15.79
N VAL A 200 5.64 23.54 -16.78
CA VAL A 200 5.44 22.81 -18.03
C VAL A 200 6.21 21.48 -17.94
N GLU A 201 5.53 20.36 -18.14
CA GLU A 201 6.15 19.04 -18.21
C GLU A 201 5.71 18.28 -19.46
N ARG A 202 6.54 17.35 -19.93
CA ARG A 202 6.14 16.42 -20.99
C ARG A 202 4.93 15.62 -20.53
N PHE A 203 3.90 15.55 -21.36
CA PHE A 203 2.76 14.70 -21.08
C PHE A 203 3.09 13.24 -21.45
N LEU A 204 3.00 12.36 -20.46
CA LEU A 204 3.05 10.91 -20.67
C LEU A 204 1.62 10.41 -20.88
N GLU A 205 1.36 9.75 -22.00
CA GLU A 205 0.01 9.40 -22.42
C GLU A 205 -0.53 8.22 -21.62
N ASN A 206 0.26 7.14 -21.56
CA ASN A 206 -0.10 5.89 -20.87
C ASN A 206 1.07 5.39 -20.00
N PRO A 207 1.60 6.22 -19.07
CA PRO A 207 2.72 5.79 -18.25
C PRO A 207 2.29 4.66 -17.32
N ARG A 208 3.25 3.80 -17.01
CA ARG A 208 3.15 2.85 -15.91
C ARG A 208 3.65 3.48 -14.63
N HIS A 209 3.04 3.15 -13.50
CA HIS A 209 3.53 3.51 -12.18
C HIS A 209 4.38 2.33 -11.68
N VAL A 210 5.70 2.49 -11.71
CA VAL A 210 6.64 1.48 -11.19
C VAL A 210 7.48 2.09 -10.09
N GLU A 211 7.67 1.38 -9.00
CA GLU A 211 8.36 1.91 -7.83
C GLU A 211 9.41 0.93 -7.31
N VAL A 212 10.45 1.43 -6.65
CA VAL A 212 11.56 0.61 -6.14
C VAL A 212 11.62 0.68 -4.63
N GLN A 213 11.59 -0.48 -3.98
CA GLN A 213 11.78 -0.60 -2.54
C GLN A 213 13.24 -0.34 -2.17
N ILE A 214 13.46 0.55 -1.20
CA ILE A 214 14.76 0.81 -0.58
C ILE A 214 14.72 0.45 0.90
N LEU A 215 15.86 -0.03 1.39
CA LEU A 215 16.15 -0.19 2.81
C LEU A 215 17.55 0.40 3.09
N ALA A 216 17.63 1.30 4.06
CA ALA A 216 18.87 2.01 4.39
C ALA A 216 19.12 2.03 5.90
N ASP A 217 20.39 1.89 6.33
CA ASP A 217 20.76 2.02 7.74
C ASP A 217 21.48 3.33 8.07
N ALA A 218 21.65 3.59 9.37
CA ALA A 218 22.42 4.74 9.85
C ALA A 218 23.95 4.61 9.65
N HIS A 219 24.42 3.55 9.00
CA HIS A 219 25.84 3.25 8.73
C HIS A 219 26.19 3.44 7.24
N GLY A 220 25.30 4.06 6.47
CA GLY A 220 25.49 4.39 5.05
C GLY A 220 25.24 3.23 4.09
N ASN A 221 24.73 2.08 4.56
CA ASN A 221 24.37 0.96 3.70
C ASN A 221 22.96 1.20 3.14
N VAL A 222 22.82 1.16 1.81
CA VAL A 222 21.56 1.36 1.09
C VAL A 222 21.38 0.22 0.09
N HIS A 223 20.26 -0.48 0.19
CA HIS A 223 19.91 -1.61 -0.66
C HIS A 223 18.55 -1.40 -1.32
N GLN A 224 18.44 -1.82 -2.58
CA GLN A 224 17.16 -1.96 -3.27
C GLN A 224 16.69 -3.42 -3.21
N LEU A 225 15.37 -3.61 -3.13
CA LEU A 225 14.71 -4.92 -2.96
C LEU A 225 13.77 -5.25 -4.13
N GLY A 226 14.15 -4.82 -5.33
CA GLY A 226 13.35 -4.95 -6.54
C GLY A 226 12.27 -3.87 -6.69
N GLU A 227 11.59 -3.94 -7.82
CA GLU A 227 10.52 -3.04 -8.20
C GLU A 227 9.11 -3.64 -8.03
N ARG A 228 8.12 -2.77 -7.88
CA ARG A 228 6.69 -3.10 -7.88
C ARG A 228 5.99 -2.33 -8.99
N GLU A 229 5.02 -2.99 -9.60
CA GLU A 229 4.11 -2.41 -10.57
C GLU A 229 2.80 -2.05 -9.88
N CYS A 230 2.41 -0.78 -9.99
CA CYS A 230 1.33 -0.16 -9.23
C CYS A 230 0.36 0.62 -10.16
N SER A 231 0.37 0.35 -11.46
CA SER A 231 -0.42 1.07 -12.46
C SER A 231 -1.92 0.90 -12.32
N ILE A 232 -2.41 -0.20 -11.72
CA ILE A 232 -3.85 -0.42 -11.54
C ILE A 232 -4.31 0.42 -10.37
N GLN A 233 -4.79 1.61 -10.69
CA GLN A 233 -5.21 2.62 -9.73
C GLN A 233 -6.50 3.32 -10.18
N ARG A 234 -7.22 3.89 -9.22
CA ARG A 234 -8.38 4.74 -9.44
C ARG A 234 -8.17 6.07 -8.71
N ARG A 235 -8.23 7.19 -9.43
CA ARG A 235 -7.98 8.55 -8.88
C ARG A 235 -6.71 8.62 -8.01
N HIS A 236 -5.61 8.04 -8.51
CA HIS A 236 -4.30 7.95 -7.83
C HIS A 236 -4.27 7.04 -6.58
N GLN A 237 -5.32 6.26 -6.31
CA GLN A 237 -5.32 5.22 -5.29
C GLN A 237 -5.04 3.87 -5.95
N LYS A 238 -3.91 3.26 -5.60
CA LYS A 238 -3.51 1.94 -6.08
C LYS A 238 -4.51 0.89 -5.57
N LEU A 239 -4.84 -0.08 -6.42
CA LEU A 239 -5.84 -1.14 -6.17
C LEU A 239 -5.21 -2.53 -6.21
N ILE A 240 -4.29 -2.75 -7.16
CA ILE A 240 -3.57 -3.99 -7.37
C ILE A 240 -2.10 -3.67 -7.62
N GLU A 241 -1.23 -4.39 -6.92
CA GLU A 241 0.22 -4.26 -7.01
C GLU A 241 0.86 -5.61 -7.26
N GLU A 242 1.90 -5.66 -8.09
CA GLU A 242 2.62 -6.90 -8.36
C GLU A 242 4.14 -6.72 -8.44
N THR A 243 4.88 -7.78 -8.11
CA THR A 243 6.32 -7.83 -8.30
C THR A 243 6.77 -9.22 -8.76
N PRO A 244 7.76 -9.31 -9.67
CA PRO A 244 8.36 -8.21 -10.42
C PRO A 244 7.37 -7.53 -11.39
N ALA A 245 7.70 -6.33 -11.84
CA ALA A 245 6.87 -5.64 -12.82
C ALA A 245 6.89 -6.40 -14.17
N PRO A 246 5.72 -6.72 -14.77
CA PRO A 246 5.67 -7.45 -16.04
C PRO A 246 6.28 -6.62 -17.17
N ASN A 247 6.83 -7.27 -18.19
CA ASN A 247 7.33 -6.60 -19.41
C ASN A 247 8.43 -5.53 -19.18
N LEU A 248 9.08 -5.48 -18.01
CA LEU A 248 10.31 -4.70 -17.80
C LEU A 248 11.54 -5.54 -18.18
N THR A 249 12.53 -4.91 -18.80
CA THR A 249 13.83 -5.56 -19.07
C THR A 249 14.69 -5.59 -17.81
N THR A 250 15.61 -6.54 -17.73
CA THR A 250 16.56 -6.65 -16.60
C THR A 250 17.44 -5.40 -16.49
N GLU A 251 17.83 -4.82 -17.64
CA GLU A 251 18.63 -3.60 -17.71
C GLU A 251 17.88 -2.41 -17.14
N LEU A 252 16.59 -2.27 -17.46
CA LEU A 252 15.75 -1.18 -16.94
C LEU A 252 15.57 -1.30 -15.43
N ARG A 253 15.25 -2.52 -14.93
CA ARG A 253 15.16 -2.78 -13.48
C ARG A 253 16.44 -2.41 -12.74
N LYS A 254 17.59 -2.84 -13.28
CA LYS A 254 18.90 -2.54 -12.68
C LYS A 254 19.14 -1.02 -12.61
N ARG A 255 18.90 -0.30 -13.71
CA ARG A 255 19.04 1.16 -13.75
C ARG A 255 18.12 1.86 -12.74
N MET A 256 16.85 1.45 -12.67
CA MET A 256 15.91 2.00 -11.70
C MET A 256 16.36 1.74 -10.26
N GLY A 257 16.85 0.53 -9.96
CA GLY A 257 17.39 0.16 -8.65
C GLY A 257 18.62 0.98 -8.24
N GLU A 258 19.55 1.22 -9.16
CA GLU A 258 20.75 2.04 -8.94
C GLU A 258 20.36 3.51 -8.67
N VAL A 259 19.44 4.04 -9.47
CA VAL A 259 18.93 5.41 -9.33
C VAL A 259 18.15 5.59 -8.03
N ALA A 260 17.33 4.62 -7.63
CA ALA A 260 16.61 4.67 -6.36
C ALA A 260 17.57 4.63 -5.15
N CYS A 261 18.65 3.85 -5.22
CA CYS A 261 19.71 3.91 -4.22
C CYS A 261 20.41 5.28 -4.20
N ALA A 262 20.64 5.91 -5.36
CA ALA A 262 21.24 7.23 -5.45
C ALA A 262 20.34 8.31 -4.82
N ALA A 263 19.03 8.25 -5.10
CA ALA A 263 18.01 9.10 -4.49
C ALA A 263 18.04 9.03 -2.96
N ALA A 264 18.04 7.80 -2.41
CA ALA A 264 18.10 7.60 -0.96
C ALA A 264 19.40 8.14 -0.33
N ARG A 265 20.56 7.98 -1.00
CA ARG A 265 21.82 8.55 -0.52
C ARG A 265 21.85 10.08 -0.55
N ALA A 266 21.16 10.70 -1.50
CA ALA A 266 21.15 12.15 -1.65
C ALA A 266 20.48 12.88 -0.47
N VAL A 267 19.63 12.18 0.30
CA VAL A 267 18.90 12.73 1.43
C VAL A 267 19.25 12.05 2.75
N ASP A 268 20.40 11.37 2.84
CA ASP A 268 20.85 10.63 4.02
C ASP A 268 19.75 9.70 4.60
N TYR A 269 19.06 8.99 3.71
CA TYR A 269 17.86 8.23 4.05
C TYR A 269 18.15 7.08 5.03
N VAL A 270 17.23 6.82 5.96
CA VAL A 270 17.30 5.70 6.92
C VAL A 270 15.93 5.02 7.02
N GLY A 271 15.92 3.70 7.22
CA GLY A 271 14.72 2.88 7.32
C GLY A 271 14.25 2.36 5.95
N ALA A 272 12.97 2.00 5.86
CA ALA A 272 12.34 1.59 4.61
C ALA A 272 11.76 2.83 3.90
N GLY A 273 11.87 2.86 2.57
CA GLY A 273 11.31 3.90 1.73
C GLY A 273 11.13 3.41 0.31
N THR A 274 10.39 4.16 -0.48
CA THR A 274 10.14 3.80 -1.88
C THR A 274 10.34 4.97 -2.79
N VAL A 275 11.04 4.75 -3.90
CA VAL A 275 11.19 5.73 -4.98
C VAL A 275 10.23 5.35 -6.11
N GLU A 276 9.28 6.23 -6.42
CA GLU A 276 8.25 6.01 -7.43
C GLU A 276 8.65 6.63 -8.77
N PHE A 277 8.32 5.94 -9.86
CA PHE A 277 8.63 6.35 -11.22
C PHE A 277 7.42 6.21 -12.15
N LEU A 278 7.33 7.12 -13.11
CA LEU A 278 6.53 6.94 -14.32
C LEU A 278 7.40 6.30 -15.40
N VAL A 279 6.96 5.17 -15.95
CA VAL A 279 7.68 4.40 -16.97
C VAL A 279 6.91 4.42 -18.28
N GLN A 280 7.57 4.80 -19.38
CA GLN A 280 6.99 4.76 -20.73
C GLN A 280 8.09 4.58 -21.77
N ASP A 281 7.86 3.75 -22.79
CA ASP A 281 8.74 3.57 -23.96
C ASP A 281 10.21 3.20 -23.62
N GLY A 282 10.43 2.52 -22.48
CA GLY A 282 11.77 2.13 -22.02
C GLY A 282 12.51 3.21 -21.19
N ASP A 283 11.91 4.38 -21.04
CA ASP A 283 12.35 5.44 -20.15
C ASP A 283 11.57 5.43 -18.82
N PHE A 284 12.17 6.04 -17.80
CA PHE A 284 11.56 6.20 -16.49
C PHE A 284 11.88 7.57 -15.91
N TYR A 285 10.95 8.11 -15.14
CA TYR A 285 11.03 9.46 -14.60
C TYR A 285 10.55 9.47 -13.15
N PHE A 286 11.33 10.06 -12.26
CA PHE A 286 10.99 10.22 -10.86
C PHE A 286 9.65 10.94 -10.70
N LEU A 287 8.79 10.33 -9.89
CA LEU A 287 7.49 10.85 -9.53
C LEU A 287 7.53 11.45 -8.13
N GLU A 288 7.88 10.63 -7.14
CA GLU A 288 8.01 11.01 -5.73
C GLU A 288 8.83 9.96 -4.96
N MET A 289 9.14 10.27 -3.71
CA MET A 289 9.69 9.29 -2.76
C MET A 289 8.80 9.25 -1.54
N ASN A 290 8.26 8.06 -1.26
CA ASN A 290 7.46 7.83 -0.06
C ASN A 290 8.43 7.54 1.09
N THR A 291 8.50 8.44 2.07
CA THR A 291 9.50 8.40 3.15
C THR A 291 9.06 7.52 4.32
N ARG A 292 8.50 6.35 4.00
CA ARG A 292 7.87 5.39 4.92
C ARG A 292 7.69 4.03 4.27
N ILE A 293 7.20 3.06 5.04
CA ILE A 293 6.68 1.82 4.47
C ILE A 293 5.40 2.09 3.66
N GLN A 294 5.09 1.22 2.70
CA GLN A 294 3.90 1.28 1.87
C GLN A 294 2.97 0.08 2.15
N VAL A 295 1.73 0.18 1.68
CA VAL A 295 0.69 -0.85 1.86
C VAL A 295 1.15 -2.17 1.21
N GLU A 296 1.64 -2.03 -0.01
CA GLU A 296 2.12 -3.05 -0.96
C GLU A 296 3.53 -3.60 -0.66
N HIS A 297 4.11 -3.27 0.51
CA HIS A 297 5.42 -3.83 0.89
C HIS A 297 5.41 -5.37 0.92
N THR A 298 4.24 -5.96 1.17
CA THR A 298 4.01 -7.41 1.31
C THR A 298 4.42 -8.21 0.07
N VAL A 299 4.22 -7.68 -1.14
CA VAL A 299 4.59 -8.39 -2.37
C VAL A 299 6.10 -8.51 -2.49
N THR A 300 6.83 -7.47 -2.07
CA THR A 300 8.30 -7.49 -1.98
C THR A 300 8.77 -8.49 -0.92
N GLU A 301 8.13 -8.53 0.25
CA GLU A 301 8.49 -9.52 1.29
C GLU A 301 8.33 -10.97 0.78
N LEU A 302 7.25 -11.25 0.04
CA LEU A 302 6.98 -12.60 -0.46
C LEU A 302 7.99 -13.09 -1.50
N VAL A 303 8.49 -12.21 -2.37
CA VAL A 303 9.48 -12.61 -3.41
C VAL A 303 10.92 -12.52 -2.92
N THR A 304 11.20 -11.80 -1.84
CA THR A 304 12.58 -11.65 -1.32
C THR A 304 12.85 -12.47 -0.06
N GLY A 305 11.80 -12.84 0.68
CA GLY A 305 11.91 -13.43 2.02
C GLY A 305 12.42 -12.45 3.09
N ILE A 306 12.49 -11.15 2.78
CA ILE A 306 12.99 -10.11 3.69
C ILE A 306 11.80 -9.44 4.37
N ASP A 307 11.71 -9.56 5.70
CA ASP A 307 10.70 -8.86 6.50
C ASP A 307 11.09 -7.38 6.68
N LEU A 308 10.35 -6.50 6.02
CA LEU A 308 10.63 -5.07 5.95
C LEU A 308 10.38 -4.37 7.28
N VAL A 309 9.29 -4.71 7.99
CA VAL A 309 8.94 -4.07 9.27
C VAL A 309 9.91 -4.49 10.37
N GLN A 310 10.33 -5.76 10.41
CA GLN A 310 11.38 -6.20 11.31
C GLN A 310 12.69 -5.46 11.04
N TRP A 311 13.07 -5.28 9.77
CA TRP A 311 14.25 -4.51 9.43
C TRP A 311 14.15 -3.03 9.80
N GLN A 312 12.98 -2.39 9.63
CA GLN A 312 12.78 -1.03 10.14
C GLN A 312 13.06 -0.93 11.64
N LEU A 313 12.57 -1.89 12.43
CA LEU A 313 12.80 -1.94 13.88
C LEU A 313 14.28 -2.19 14.23
N ARG A 314 14.95 -3.11 13.52
CA ARG A 314 16.39 -3.39 13.71
C ARG A 314 17.26 -2.18 13.36
N ILE A 315 16.96 -1.51 12.25
CA ILE A 315 17.65 -0.28 11.83
C ILE A 315 17.44 0.82 12.88
N ALA A 316 16.22 1.00 13.38
CA ALA A 316 15.94 1.96 14.45
C ALA A 316 16.66 1.62 15.78
N ALA A 317 16.93 0.33 16.03
CA ALA A 317 17.77 -0.13 17.15
C ALA A 317 19.28 0.11 16.93
N GLY A 318 19.68 0.54 15.73
CA GLY A 318 21.05 0.84 15.33
C GLY A 318 21.80 -0.34 14.70
N GLU A 319 21.11 -1.42 14.34
CA GLU A 319 21.73 -2.55 13.66
C GLU A 319 22.23 -2.15 12.27
N ARG A 320 23.33 -2.80 11.85
CA ARG A 320 23.87 -2.64 10.51
C ARG A 320 23.10 -3.52 9.52
N LEU A 321 22.61 -2.93 8.46
CA LEU A 321 21.93 -3.62 7.37
C LEU A 321 22.92 -4.50 6.62
N SER A 322 22.64 -5.80 6.65
CA SER A 322 23.43 -6.82 5.96
C SER A 322 22.49 -7.79 5.28
N LEU A 323 22.28 -7.58 3.98
CA LEU A 323 21.42 -8.41 3.15
C LEU A 323 22.25 -9.31 2.23
N PRO A 324 21.73 -10.49 1.84
CA PRO A 324 22.40 -11.33 0.85
C PRO A 324 22.50 -10.59 -0.49
N SER A 325 23.50 -10.94 -1.30
CA SER A 325 23.67 -10.38 -2.66
C SER A 325 22.47 -10.64 -3.58
N SER A 326 21.67 -11.67 -3.28
CA SER A 326 20.45 -12.03 -3.99
C SER A 326 19.21 -11.24 -3.53
N ALA A 327 19.32 -10.31 -2.58
CA ALA A 327 18.16 -9.61 -1.99
C ALA A 327 17.28 -8.86 -3.01
N ALA A 328 17.85 -8.48 -4.15
CA ALA A 328 17.14 -7.82 -5.24
C ALA A 328 16.64 -8.77 -6.35
N ALA A 329 16.95 -10.06 -6.27
CA ALA A 329 16.50 -11.06 -7.23
C ALA A 329 15.18 -11.66 -6.71
N PRO A 330 14.03 -11.39 -7.34
CA PRO A 330 12.76 -11.94 -6.89
C PRO A 330 12.71 -13.46 -7.12
N ASP A 331 12.27 -14.20 -6.11
CA ASP A 331 11.88 -15.60 -6.21
C ASP A 331 10.38 -15.68 -6.55
N GLY A 332 10.06 -16.02 -7.80
CA GLY A 332 8.70 -16.10 -8.29
C GLY A 332 8.03 -14.74 -8.52
N HIS A 333 6.73 -14.67 -8.29
CA HIS A 333 5.87 -13.53 -8.56
C HIS A 333 4.81 -13.37 -7.48
N ALA A 334 4.61 -12.16 -6.99
CA ALA A 334 3.58 -11.86 -6.00
C ALA A 334 2.61 -10.77 -6.47
N ILE A 335 1.35 -10.89 -6.06
CA ILE A 335 0.27 -9.95 -6.37
C ILE A 335 -0.46 -9.63 -5.07
N GLU A 336 -0.71 -8.35 -4.80
CA GLU A 336 -1.58 -7.84 -3.74
C GLU A 336 -2.84 -7.24 -4.36
N CYS A 337 -3.99 -7.53 -3.73
CA CYS A 337 -5.24 -6.83 -3.97
C CYS A 337 -5.68 -6.13 -2.68
N ARG A 338 -5.94 -4.82 -2.75
CA ARG A 338 -6.48 -4.04 -1.64
C ARG A 338 -7.97 -4.29 -1.46
N ILE A 339 -8.34 -5.01 -0.40
CA ILE A 339 -9.74 -5.30 -0.10
C ILE A 339 -10.31 -4.14 0.71
N SER A 340 -11.14 -3.33 0.07
CA SER A 340 -11.72 -2.12 0.64
C SER A 340 -13.23 -2.19 0.70
N GLY A 341 -13.82 -1.53 1.70
CA GLY A 341 -15.27 -1.34 1.84
C GLY A 341 -15.77 -0.28 0.86
N GLU A 342 -15.75 -0.59 -0.43
CA GLU A 342 -16.18 0.28 -1.52
C GLU A 342 -17.00 -0.50 -2.53
N ASP A 343 -17.99 0.14 -3.15
CA ASP A 343 -18.78 -0.47 -4.22
C ASP A 343 -18.19 -0.12 -5.60
N PRO A 344 -17.49 -1.06 -6.28
CA PRO A 344 -16.87 -0.78 -7.57
C PRO A 344 -17.90 -0.44 -8.66
N TYR A 345 -19.15 -0.91 -8.53
CA TYR A 345 -20.22 -0.67 -9.50
C TYR A 345 -20.97 0.66 -9.27
N ALA A 346 -20.75 1.27 -8.11
CA ALA A 346 -21.23 2.62 -7.79
C ALA A 346 -20.09 3.66 -7.85
N GLY A 347 -19.08 3.43 -8.69
CA GLY A 347 -17.95 4.34 -8.84
C GLY A 347 -17.00 4.38 -7.64
N PHE A 348 -16.88 3.26 -6.91
CA PHE A 348 -16.08 3.11 -5.69
C PHE A 348 -16.55 4.05 -4.57
N LEU A 349 -17.87 4.13 -4.36
CA LEU A 349 -18.41 4.83 -3.19
C LEU A 349 -18.14 4.00 -1.93
N PRO A 350 -17.73 4.62 -0.81
CA PRO A 350 -17.55 3.91 0.46
C PRO A 350 -18.82 3.18 0.89
N SER A 351 -18.65 1.93 1.33
CA SER A 351 -19.68 1.08 1.89
C SER A 351 -19.47 0.92 3.39
N THR A 352 -20.39 1.49 4.17
CA THR A 352 -20.34 1.49 5.63
C THR A 352 -21.28 0.44 6.21
N GLY A 353 -20.95 -0.06 7.40
CA GLY A 353 -21.80 -0.97 8.15
C GLY A 353 -21.00 -1.95 8.99
N SER A 354 -21.70 -2.88 9.62
CA SER A 354 -21.11 -3.89 10.48
C SER A 354 -20.68 -5.12 9.67
N ILE A 355 -19.45 -5.58 9.86
CA ILE A 355 -18.98 -6.84 9.30
C ILE A 355 -19.65 -7.99 10.05
N ARG A 356 -20.51 -8.74 9.37
CA ARG A 356 -21.27 -9.85 9.97
C ARG A 356 -20.51 -11.17 9.95
N ARG A 357 -19.76 -11.42 8.87
CA ARG A 357 -18.99 -12.63 8.66
C ARG A 357 -17.77 -12.33 7.80
N ILE A 358 -16.67 -13.02 8.11
CA ILE A 358 -15.44 -13.03 7.30
C ILE A 358 -15.00 -14.48 7.16
N ASP A 359 -14.87 -14.96 5.93
CA ASP A 359 -14.22 -16.23 5.62
C ASP A 359 -12.92 -15.91 4.87
N LEU A 360 -11.78 -16.13 5.51
CA LEU A 360 -10.48 -15.83 4.94
C LEU A 360 -9.97 -16.99 4.08
N PRO A 361 -9.44 -16.72 2.87
CA PRO A 361 -8.82 -17.74 2.05
C PRO A 361 -7.50 -18.20 2.68
N GLY A 362 -7.16 -19.47 2.47
CA GLY A 362 -5.91 -20.06 2.92
C GLY A 362 -5.18 -20.82 1.82
N GLY A 363 -4.29 -21.72 2.23
CA GLY A 363 -3.53 -22.60 1.34
C GLY A 363 -2.15 -22.06 0.93
N PRO A 364 -1.35 -22.87 0.21
CA PRO A 364 0.02 -22.53 -0.14
C PRO A 364 0.12 -21.23 -0.97
N GLY A 365 0.97 -20.32 -0.52
CA GLY A 365 1.25 -19.06 -1.22
C GLY A 365 0.14 -18.01 -1.09
N VAL A 366 -0.71 -18.09 -0.06
CA VAL A 366 -1.72 -17.06 0.26
C VAL A 366 -1.44 -16.43 1.62
N ARG A 367 -1.47 -15.11 1.66
CA ARG A 367 -1.26 -14.27 2.84
C ARG A 367 -2.42 -13.28 2.98
N TRP A 368 -2.86 -13.07 4.22
CA TRP A 368 -3.87 -12.08 4.59
C TRP A 368 -3.36 -11.16 5.68
N ASP A 369 -3.33 -9.86 5.37
CA ASP A 369 -3.00 -8.79 6.29
C ASP A 369 -4.24 -7.90 6.46
N GLY A 370 -5.07 -8.22 7.47
CA GLY A 370 -6.34 -7.53 7.72
C GLY A 370 -6.39 -6.80 9.05
N GLY A 371 -7.21 -5.75 9.09
CA GLY A 371 -7.49 -4.93 10.27
C GLY A 371 -8.94 -5.03 10.74
N ILE A 372 -9.68 -6.07 10.33
CA ILE A 372 -11.10 -6.26 10.63
C ILE A 372 -11.39 -7.68 11.17
N GLU A 373 -12.47 -7.79 11.93
CA GLU A 373 -13.04 -9.05 12.44
C GLU A 373 -14.58 -8.98 12.45
N PRO A 374 -15.31 -10.11 12.57
CA PRO A 374 -16.76 -10.07 12.76
C PRO A 374 -17.16 -9.15 13.93
N GLY A 375 -18.12 -8.26 13.69
CA GLY A 375 -18.54 -7.19 14.61
C GLY A 375 -17.82 -5.86 14.41
N THR A 376 -16.84 -5.77 13.50
CA THR A 376 -16.18 -4.48 13.17
C THR A 376 -17.16 -3.54 12.49
N GLU A 377 -17.30 -2.32 13.00
CA GLU A 377 -18.06 -1.25 12.37
C GLU A 377 -17.18 -0.46 11.39
N VAL A 378 -17.52 -0.52 10.10
CA VAL A 378 -16.85 0.25 9.05
C VAL A 378 -17.58 1.59 8.88
N GLY A 379 -16.94 2.66 9.32
CA GLY A 379 -17.44 4.04 9.24
C GLY A 379 -16.80 4.87 8.12
N LEU A 380 -17.06 6.19 8.13
CA LEU A 380 -16.49 7.16 7.18
C LEU A 380 -15.33 7.98 7.76
N HIS A 381 -14.90 7.68 8.99
CA HIS A 381 -13.87 8.46 9.68
C HIS A 381 -12.45 8.21 9.14
N TYR A 382 -12.22 7.04 8.55
CA TYR A 382 -10.91 6.58 8.10
C TYR A 382 -10.98 6.06 6.66
N ASP A 383 -9.84 5.63 6.13
CA ASP A 383 -9.78 4.98 4.83
C ASP A 383 -10.60 3.68 4.81
N SER A 384 -11.01 3.28 3.60
CA SER A 384 -11.89 2.15 3.36
C SER A 384 -11.18 0.79 3.37
N LEU A 385 -9.86 0.73 3.58
CA LEU A 385 -9.10 -0.53 3.53
C LEU A 385 -9.50 -1.44 4.69
N LEU A 386 -9.94 -2.65 4.35
CA LEU A 386 -10.30 -3.70 5.31
C LEU A 386 -9.11 -4.64 5.54
N GLY A 387 -8.38 -4.91 4.48
CA GLY A 387 -7.19 -5.76 4.50
C GLY A 387 -6.60 -5.96 3.11
N LYS A 388 -5.54 -6.75 3.07
CA LYS A 388 -4.75 -7.01 1.88
C LYS A 388 -4.72 -8.51 1.64
N LEU A 389 -5.18 -8.91 0.46
CA LEU A 389 -5.03 -10.28 0.01
C LEU A 389 -3.79 -10.35 -0.88
N VAL A 390 -2.81 -11.15 -0.46
CA VAL A 390 -1.52 -11.25 -1.13
C VAL A 390 -1.27 -12.70 -1.52
N VAL A 391 -0.82 -12.94 -2.74
CA VAL A 391 -0.44 -14.28 -3.19
C VAL A 391 0.96 -14.30 -3.77
N HIS A 392 1.60 -15.46 -3.70
CA HIS A 392 2.91 -15.73 -4.30
C HIS A 392 2.83 -16.98 -5.18
N GLY A 393 3.38 -16.95 -6.39
CA GLY A 393 3.49 -18.08 -7.30
C GLY A 393 4.86 -18.17 -7.96
N VAL A 394 5.19 -19.33 -8.54
CA VAL A 394 6.47 -19.55 -9.23
C VAL A 394 6.55 -18.70 -10.50
N THR A 395 5.42 -18.53 -11.17
CA THR A 395 5.26 -17.62 -12.31
C THR A 395 4.14 -16.62 -12.06
N ARG A 396 4.12 -15.54 -12.85
CA ARG A 396 3.00 -14.59 -12.85
C ARG A 396 1.66 -15.28 -13.10
N SER A 397 1.61 -16.22 -14.03
CA SER A 397 0.39 -16.99 -14.33
C SER A 397 -0.09 -17.82 -13.14
N ASP A 398 0.83 -18.43 -12.38
CA ASP A 398 0.49 -19.14 -11.14
C ASP A 398 -0.04 -18.19 -10.06
N ALA A 399 0.57 -17.01 -9.93
CA ALA A 399 0.12 -15.98 -9.01
C ALA A 399 -1.30 -15.50 -9.36
N ILE A 400 -1.59 -15.22 -10.64
CA ILE A 400 -2.93 -14.82 -11.11
C ILE A 400 -3.94 -15.95 -10.85
N ALA A 401 -3.62 -17.20 -11.17
CA ALA A 401 -4.49 -18.34 -10.92
C ALA A 401 -4.80 -18.51 -9.43
N ARG A 402 -3.79 -18.32 -8.58
CA ARG A 402 -3.94 -18.39 -7.13
C ARG A 402 -4.74 -17.21 -6.57
N MET A 403 -4.53 -16.00 -7.08
CA MET A 403 -5.29 -14.81 -6.69
C MET A 403 -6.77 -14.98 -7.02
N ARG A 404 -7.09 -15.44 -8.24
CA ARG A 404 -8.46 -15.75 -8.64
C ARG A 404 -9.16 -16.70 -7.68
N ARG A 405 -8.49 -17.82 -7.32
CA ARG A 405 -9.02 -18.78 -6.34
C ARG A 405 -9.19 -18.14 -4.96
N ALA A 406 -8.18 -17.43 -4.46
CA ALA A 406 -8.21 -16.83 -3.14
C ALA A 406 -9.30 -15.75 -3.01
N LEU A 407 -9.49 -14.91 -4.03
CA LEU A 407 -10.59 -13.95 -4.08
C LEU A 407 -11.96 -14.62 -4.15
N GLY A 408 -12.09 -15.76 -4.85
CA GLY A 408 -13.34 -16.52 -4.91
C GLY A 408 -13.70 -17.23 -3.60
N GLU A 409 -12.70 -17.49 -2.74
CA GLU A 409 -12.90 -18.05 -1.40
C GLU A 409 -13.06 -16.97 -0.31
N LEU A 410 -12.58 -15.75 -0.55
CA LEU A 410 -12.71 -14.64 0.38
C LEU A 410 -14.16 -14.15 0.42
N ALA A 411 -14.81 -14.30 1.57
CA ALA A 411 -16.15 -13.77 1.81
C ALA A 411 -16.14 -12.72 2.91
N ILE A 412 -16.69 -11.55 2.64
CA ILE A 412 -16.94 -10.49 3.62
C ILE A 412 -18.41 -10.10 3.50
N ASP A 413 -19.19 -10.35 4.54
CA ASP A 413 -20.62 -10.02 4.60
C ASP A 413 -20.84 -8.84 5.54
N GLY A 414 -21.82 -7.98 5.22
CA GLY A 414 -22.11 -6.75 5.95
C GLY A 414 -22.14 -5.51 5.07
N ILE A 415 -21.20 -5.43 4.13
CA ILE A 415 -20.93 -4.28 3.27
C ILE A 415 -20.54 -4.73 1.85
N ARG A 416 -20.54 -3.79 0.89
CA ARG A 416 -19.94 -4.02 -0.44
C ARG A 416 -18.42 -3.89 -0.34
N THR A 417 -17.71 -4.59 -1.22
CA THR A 417 -16.24 -4.59 -1.26
C THR A 417 -15.69 -4.54 -2.69
N THR A 418 -14.39 -4.27 -2.81
CA THR A 418 -13.65 -4.28 -4.07
C THR A 418 -13.36 -5.68 -4.63
N ILE A 419 -13.73 -6.76 -3.93
CA ILE A 419 -13.47 -8.16 -4.35
C ILE A 419 -13.97 -8.45 -5.78
N PRO A 420 -15.21 -8.07 -6.18
CA PRO A 420 -15.69 -8.37 -7.53
C PRO A 420 -14.88 -7.70 -8.64
N PHE A 421 -14.40 -6.47 -8.40
CA PHE A 421 -13.52 -5.77 -9.34
C PHE A 421 -12.19 -6.51 -9.49
N HIS A 422 -11.57 -6.90 -8.38
CA HIS A 422 -10.31 -7.66 -8.42
C HIS A 422 -10.46 -9.00 -9.14
N LEU A 423 -11.56 -9.72 -8.91
CA LEU A 423 -11.88 -10.97 -9.63
C LEU A 423 -11.96 -10.75 -11.14
N ALA A 424 -12.68 -9.70 -11.57
CA ALA A 424 -12.81 -9.38 -12.99
C ALA A 424 -11.46 -9.05 -13.64
N VAL A 425 -10.58 -8.31 -12.93
CA VAL A 425 -9.22 -8.01 -13.41
C VAL A 425 -8.39 -9.29 -13.63
N MET A 426 -8.53 -10.31 -12.78
CA MET A 426 -7.77 -11.57 -12.92
C MET A 426 -8.07 -12.32 -14.23
N ASP A 427 -9.18 -12.01 -14.90
CA ASP A 427 -9.60 -12.59 -16.18
C ASP A 427 -9.48 -11.63 -17.37
N GLU A 428 -9.06 -10.39 -17.13
CA GLU A 428 -9.00 -9.35 -18.16
C GLU A 428 -7.75 -9.53 -19.06
N PRO A 429 -7.92 -9.57 -20.41
CA PRO A 429 -6.83 -9.79 -21.37
C PRO A 429 -5.60 -8.88 -21.24
N ASP A 430 -5.77 -7.56 -21.09
CA ASP A 430 -4.67 -6.61 -20.94
C ASP A 430 -3.89 -6.86 -19.64
N PHE A 431 -4.58 -7.16 -18.53
CA PHE A 431 -3.93 -7.56 -17.28
C PHE A 431 -3.15 -8.86 -17.45
N LEU A 432 -3.73 -9.88 -18.07
CA LEU A 432 -3.05 -11.15 -18.35
C LEU A 432 -1.79 -10.96 -19.21
N ALA A 433 -1.84 -10.05 -20.18
CA ALA A 433 -0.71 -9.69 -21.03
C ALA A 433 0.31 -8.73 -20.37
N GLY A 434 -0.04 -8.11 -19.25
CA GLY A 434 0.77 -7.06 -18.62
C GLY A 434 0.76 -5.74 -19.41
N ASN A 435 -0.27 -5.49 -20.20
CA ASN A 435 -0.53 -4.25 -20.94
C ASN A 435 -1.27 -3.22 -20.06
N ILE A 436 -0.60 -2.80 -18.99
CA ILE A 436 -1.19 -1.95 -17.95
C ILE A 436 -0.59 -0.54 -17.97
N SER A 437 -1.35 0.43 -17.46
CA SER A 437 -0.93 1.82 -17.29
C SER A 437 -1.81 2.48 -16.22
N VAL A 438 -1.45 3.69 -15.79
CA VAL A 438 -2.25 4.47 -14.84
C VAL A 438 -3.69 4.77 -15.30
N ARG A 439 -3.99 4.56 -16.58
CA ARG A 439 -5.32 4.70 -17.20
C ARG A 439 -6.06 3.37 -17.33
N TYR A 440 -5.54 2.28 -16.76
CA TYR A 440 -6.10 0.94 -16.95
C TYR A 440 -7.58 0.88 -16.59
N VAL A 441 -7.99 1.36 -15.42
CA VAL A 441 -9.40 1.34 -14.99
C VAL A 441 -10.27 2.20 -15.90
N ASP A 442 -9.80 3.38 -16.33
CA ASP A 442 -10.54 4.27 -17.23
C ASP A 442 -10.73 3.67 -18.64
N ARG A 443 -9.81 2.82 -19.09
CA ARG A 443 -9.85 2.14 -20.40
C ARG A 443 -10.71 0.87 -20.41
N HIS A 444 -11.06 0.35 -19.23
CA HIS A 444 -11.83 -0.87 -19.05
C HIS A 444 -13.11 -0.59 -18.23
N PRO A 445 -14.03 0.25 -18.72
CA PRO A 445 -15.25 0.63 -17.99
C PRO A 445 -16.12 -0.59 -17.62
N GLU A 446 -16.05 -1.67 -18.39
CA GLU A 446 -16.75 -2.94 -18.15
C GLU A 446 -16.38 -3.60 -16.82
N LEU A 447 -15.22 -3.29 -16.25
CA LEU A 447 -14.82 -3.77 -14.91
C LEU A 447 -15.61 -3.08 -13.79
N THR A 448 -16.34 -2.00 -14.10
CA THR A 448 -17.00 -1.12 -13.13
C THR A 448 -18.46 -0.77 -13.48
N ASP A 449 -18.99 -1.22 -14.62
CA ASP A 449 -20.30 -0.80 -15.13
C ASP A 449 -21.51 -1.56 -14.54
N GLY A 450 -21.27 -2.54 -13.66
CA GLY A 450 -22.32 -3.30 -12.97
C GLY A 450 -23.05 -4.32 -13.84
N THR A 451 -22.69 -4.48 -15.12
CA THR A 451 -23.27 -5.51 -16.00
C THR A 451 -22.94 -6.94 -15.53
N ILE A 452 -21.88 -7.11 -14.74
CA ILE A 452 -21.53 -8.35 -14.02
C ILE A 452 -22.26 -8.42 -12.67
N GLY A 453 -22.55 -7.27 -12.05
CA GLY A 453 -23.13 -7.15 -10.71
C GLY A 453 -24.48 -7.82 -10.54
N TRP A 454 -25.38 -7.75 -11.53
CA TRP A 454 -26.70 -8.39 -11.44
C TRP A 454 -26.62 -9.92 -11.46
N ALA A 455 -25.72 -10.48 -12.27
CA ALA A 455 -25.54 -11.93 -12.38
C ALA A 455 -24.89 -12.49 -11.11
N VAL A 456 -23.94 -11.75 -10.54
CA VAL A 456 -23.30 -12.07 -9.26
C VAL A 456 -24.29 -11.92 -8.10
N ASP A 457 -25.06 -10.82 -8.03
CA ASP A 457 -26.08 -10.62 -6.99
C ASP A 457 -27.17 -11.69 -7.06
N ALA A 458 -27.58 -12.11 -8.26
CA ALA A 458 -28.50 -13.23 -8.45
C ALA A 458 -27.89 -14.56 -8.00
N ALA A 459 -26.63 -14.85 -8.34
CA ALA A 459 -25.94 -16.06 -7.92
C ALA A 459 -25.72 -16.11 -6.40
N VAL A 460 -25.35 -14.97 -5.78
CA VAL A 460 -25.21 -14.81 -4.33
C VAL A 460 -26.55 -14.97 -3.64
N ALA A 461 -27.63 -14.38 -4.16
CA ALA A 461 -28.97 -14.57 -3.60
C ALA A 461 -29.40 -16.05 -3.65
N VAL A 462 -29.10 -16.74 -4.75
CA VAL A 462 -29.35 -18.19 -4.88
C VAL A 462 -28.50 -18.97 -3.88
N ALA A 463 -27.20 -18.71 -3.79
CA ALA A 463 -26.28 -19.39 -2.87
C ALA A 463 -26.67 -19.17 -1.40
N ALA A 464 -26.98 -17.93 -1.01
CA ALA A 464 -27.45 -17.59 0.33
C ALA A 464 -28.79 -18.28 0.65
N THR A 465 -29.70 -18.37 -0.32
CA THR A 465 -30.96 -19.13 -0.16
C THR A 465 -30.69 -20.62 0.02
N LEU A 466 -29.72 -21.18 -0.71
CA LEU A 466 -29.33 -22.59 -0.60
C LEU A 466 -28.62 -22.88 0.73
N GLU A 467 -27.73 -22.00 1.20
CA GLU A 467 -27.06 -22.13 2.50
C GLU A 467 -28.06 -21.98 3.65
N HIS A 468 -28.98 -21.01 3.57
CA HIS A 468 -30.05 -20.85 4.56
C HIS A 468 -30.91 -22.11 4.66
N ARG A 469 -31.37 -22.65 3.52
CA ARG A 469 -32.09 -23.93 3.47
C ARG A 469 -31.28 -25.11 4.00
N SER A 470 -29.98 -25.15 3.71
CA SER A 470 -29.09 -26.19 4.21
C SER A 470 -28.90 -26.11 5.74
N ARG A 471 -28.82 -24.90 6.30
CA ARG A 471 -28.79 -24.66 7.75
C ARG A 471 -30.12 -25.01 8.41
N GLU A 472 -31.26 -24.66 7.80
CA GLU A 472 -32.59 -25.08 8.28
C GLU A 472 -32.73 -26.61 8.27
N HIS A 473 -32.29 -27.27 7.19
CA HIS A 473 -32.26 -28.73 7.10
C HIS A 473 -31.29 -29.37 8.11
N ALA A 474 -30.10 -28.79 8.33
CA ALA A 474 -29.14 -29.29 9.33
C ALA A 474 -29.68 -29.15 10.76
N THR A 475 -30.46 -28.10 11.02
CA THR A 475 -31.15 -27.88 12.30
C THR A 475 -32.35 -28.84 12.49
N GLN A 476 -32.95 -29.35 11.40
CA GLN A 476 -33.95 -30.42 11.44
C GLN A 476 -33.35 -31.84 11.49
N CYS A 477 -32.11 -32.04 11.04
CA CYS A 477 -31.42 -33.34 11.02
C CYS A 477 -30.51 -33.60 12.22
N SER A 478 -30.50 -32.75 13.25
CA SER A 478 -29.77 -32.99 14.50
C SER A 478 -30.43 -34.09 15.35
N SER A 479 -30.37 -35.34 14.86
CA SER A 479 -30.29 -36.51 15.71
C SER A 479 -28.81 -36.79 15.95
N VAL A 480 -28.37 -36.61 17.19
CA VAL A 480 -27.00 -36.80 17.61
C VAL A 480 -26.62 -38.27 17.39
N LEU A 481 -25.71 -38.55 16.47
CA LEU A 481 -25.04 -39.84 16.41
C LEU A 481 -23.96 -39.86 17.51
N VAL A 482 -24.35 -40.25 18.72
CA VAL A 482 -23.39 -40.57 19.78
C VAL A 482 -22.70 -41.87 19.37
N ILE A 483 -21.51 -41.78 18.80
CA ILE A 483 -20.62 -42.94 18.66
C ILE A 483 -20.12 -43.27 20.07
N GLN A 484 -20.77 -44.23 20.73
CA GLN A 484 -20.21 -44.84 21.93
C GLN A 484 -18.93 -45.59 21.55
N PRO A 485 -17.84 -45.47 22.32
CA PRO A 485 -16.64 -46.26 22.07
C PRO A 485 -16.96 -47.74 22.31
N ARG A 486 -16.92 -48.56 21.25
CA ARG A 486 -16.92 -50.02 21.40
C ARG A 486 -15.61 -50.45 22.05
N ASN A 487 -15.75 -51.36 23.00
CA ASN A 487 -14.69 -52.04 23.74
C ASN A 487 -13.52 -52.51 22.85
N SER A 488 -12.35 -52.49 23.47
CA SER A 488 -11.05 -52.99 23.03
C SER A 488 -11.08 -54.26 22.17
N GLU A 489 -10.81 -54.10 20.88
CA GLU A 489 -10.10 -55.09 20.07
C GLU A 489 -9.04 -54.38 19.22
N ARG A 490 -7.80 -54.88 19.28
CA ARG A 490 -6.62 -54.28 18.63
C ARG A 490 -6.83 -54.18 17.11
N SER A 491 -6.40 -53.07 16.52
CA SER A 491 -6.54 -52.82 15.08
C SER A 491 -5.61 -53.72 14.25
N ALA A 492 -6.03 -54.05 13.03
CA ALA A 492 -5.29 -54.93 12.11
C ALA A 492 -3.89 -54.42 11.72
N TRP A 493 -3.63 -53.11 11.88
CA TRP A 493 -2.32 -52.50 11.63
C TRP A 493 -1.29 -52.79 12.71
N GLN A 494 -1.73 -53.05 13.95
CA GLN A 494 -0.85 -53.41 15.07
C GLN A 494 -0.36 -54.87 15.00
N ARG A 495 -0.81 -55.66 14.02
CA ARG A 495 -0.40 -57.06 13.78
C ARG A 495 0.69 -57.22 12.71
N LEU A 496 1.14 -56.14 12.08
CA LEU A 496 2.09 -56.20 10.95
C LEU A 496 3.54 -55.83 11.32
N PHE A 497 3.83 -55.57 12.59
CA PHE A 497 5.18 -55.22 13.07
C PHE A 497 5.61 -56.04 14.29
N GLU A 498 5.41 -57.36 14.25
CA GLU A 498 6.24 -58.28 15.02
C GLU A 498 7.26 -58.92 14.08
N VAL A 499 8.49 -58.42 14.20
CA VAL A 499 9.71 -59.13 13.80
C VAL A 499 10.02 -60.04 14.97
N ASP A 500 9.88 -61.36 14.77
CA ASP A 500 10.36 -62.37 15.71
C ASP A 500 11.89 -62.26 15.86
N ALA A 501 12.34 -62.62 17.07
CA ALA A 501 13.72 -62.65 17.55
C ALA A 501 14.74 -63.36 16.64
#